data_AF-A0A3Q3LYA8-F1
#
_entry.id   AF-A0A3Q3LYA8-F1
#
_cell.length_a   1.000
_cell.length_b   1.000
_cell.length_c   1.000
_cell.angle_alpha   90.00
_cell.angle_beta   90.00
_cell.angle_gamma   90.00
#
_symmetry.space_group_name_H-M   'P 1'
#
loop_
_entity.id
_entity.type
_entity.pdbx_description
1 polymer ?
#
loop_
_entity_poly.entity_id
_entity_poly.type
_entity_poly.pdbx_seq_one_letter_code
_entity_poly.pdbx_strand_id
1 'polypeptide(L)' 'MLFHNTSKMSDSNPINQEVEQFNKQKLKKTNTQEKNPLPTKQEIEEEKKAMKEGK' A
#
# COMPACT_ATOMS: atom_id res chain seq x y z
N MET A 1 -20.15 32.97 18.20
CA MET A 1 -21.01 31.78 17.96
C MET A 1 -20.26 30.85 17.02
N LEU A 2 -20.15 29.58 17.41
CA LEU A 2 -19.46 28.50 16.68
C LEU A 2 -20.16 28.20 15.35
N PHE A 3 -19.41 28.23 14.25
CA PHE A 3 -19.77 27.47 13.05
C PHE A 3 -18.77 26.31 12.92
N HIS A 4 -19.06 25.21 13.62
CA HIS A 4 -18.43 23.94 13.28
C HIS A 4 -19.07 23.43 11.98
N ASN A 5 -18.35 23.58 10.88
CA ASN A 5 -18.67 22.96 9.61
C ASN A 5 -18.35 21.45 9.74
N THR A 6 -19.27 20.69 10.31
CA THR A 6 -19.21 19.23 10.25
C THR A 6 -19.69 18.82 8.87
N SER A 7 -18.75 18.64 7.94
CA SER A 7 -18.99 17.79 6.77
C SER A 7 -19.36 16.40 7.29
N LYS A 8 -20.65 16.15 7.49
CA LYS A 8 -21.20 14.81 7.60
C LYS A 8 -20.95 14.15 6.25
N MET A 9 -19.84 13.42 6.14
CA MET A 9 -19.68 12.40 5.13
C MET A 9 -20.78 11.37 5.44
N SER A 10 -21.92 11.54 4.78
CA SER A 10 -23.15 10.85 5.11
C SER A 10 -22.96 9.36 4.91
N ASP A 11 -23.15 8.60 5.98
CA ASP A 11 -23.21 7.13 6.00
C ASP A 11 -24.27 6.54 5.03
N SER A 12 -25.07 7.39 4.39
CA SER A 12 -26.10 7.06 3.40
C SER A 12 -25.66 7.29 1.94
N ASN A 13 -24.36 7.24 1.64
CA ASN A 13 -23.89 7.19 0.25
C ASN A 13 -24.14 5.78 -0.31
N PRO A 14 -24.91 5.61 -1.41
CA PRO A 14 -25.17 4.31 -2.02
C PRO A 14 -23.89 3.48 -2.28
N ILE A 15 -22.77 4.16 -2.53
CA ILE A 15 -21.45 3.54 -2.74
C ILE A 15 -21.01 2.73 -1.50
N ASN A 16 -21.31 3.18 -0.28
CA ASN A 16 -20.90 2.49 0.94
C ASN A 16 -21.62 1.14 1.07
N GLN A 17 -22.91 1.09 0.74
CA GLN A 17 -23.70 -0.13 0.76
C GLN A 17 -23.20 -1.15 -0.27
N GLU A 18 -22.82 -0.67 -1.47
CA GLU A 18 -22.24 -1.52 -2.49
C GLU A 18 -20.90 -2.13 -2.05
N VAL A 19 -20.04 -1.34 -1.39
CA VAL A 19 -18.77 -1.81 -0.83
C VAL A 19 -19.00 -2.85 0.29
N GLU A 20 -19.98 -2.62 1.16
CA GLU A 20 -20.34 -3.54 2.25
C GLU A 20 -20.85 -4.90 1.72
N GLN A 21 -21.65 -4.89 0.65
CA GLN A 21 -22.32 -6.08 0.11
C GLN A 21 -21.56 -6.75 -1.04
N PHE A 22 -20.43 -6.19 -1.48
CA PHE A 22 -19.71 -6.68 -2.65
C PHE A 22 -19.25 -8.15 -2.48
N ASN A 23 -19.68 -9.01 -3.39
CA ASN A 23 -19.24 -10.40 -3.42
C ASN A 23 -17.79 -10.52 -3.94
N LYS A 24 -16.85 -10.82 -3.01
CA LYS A 24 -15.43 -11.02 -3.30
C LYS A 24 -15.13 -12.10 -4.34
N GLN A 25 -16.03 -13.07 -4.55
CA GLN A 25 -15.87 -14.11 -5.58
C GLN A 25 -15.95 -13.55 -7.01
N LYS A 26 -16.53 -12.35 -7.20
CA LYS A 26 -16.55 -11.65 -8.49
C LYS A 26 -15.20 -11.04 -8.87
N LEU A 27 -14.22 -11.01 -7.95
CA LEU A 27 -12.86 -10.57 -8.24
C LEU A 27 -12.17 -11.59 -9.15
N LYS A 28 -11.52 -11.09 -10.21
CA LYS A 28 -10.68 -11.92 -11.08
C LYS A 28 -9.54 -12.51 -10.25
N LYS A 29 -9.26 -13.80 -10.45
CA LYS A 29 -8.06 -14.42 -9.89
C LYS A 29 -6.84 -13.76 -10.53
N THR A 30 -5.94 -13.29 -9.69
CA THR A 30 -4.67 -12.71 -10.13
C THR A 30 -3.54 -13.32 -9.33
N ASN A 31 -2.41 -13.57 -9.99
CA ASN A 31 -1.18 -14.01 -9.34
C ASN A 31 -0.37 -12.75 -8.98
N THR A 32 -0.21 -12.49 -7.68
CA THR A 32 0.62 -11.38 -7.21
C THR A 32 2.07 -11.84 -7.12
N GLN A 33 2.96 -11.21 -7.88
CA GLN A 33 4.41 -11.43 -7.77
C GLN A 33 5.01 -10.39 -6.83
N GLU A 34 5.38 -10.82 -5.62
CA GLU A 34 6.16 -10.00 -4.70
C GLU A 34 7.62 -9.95 -5.18
N LYS A 35 8.08 -8.78 -5.61
CA LYS A 35 9.46 -8.55 -6.07
C LYS A 35 10.33 -8.07 -4.91
N ASN A 36 10.54 -8.95 -3.93
CA ASN A 36 11.39 -8.69 -2.78
C ASN A 36 12.61 -9.64 -2.76
N PRO A 37 13.50 -9.59 -3.77
CA PRO A 37 14.73 -10.37 -3.73
C PRO A 37 15.66 -9.82 -2.65
N LEU A 38 16.29 -10.71 -1.89
CA LEU A 38 17.39 -10.30 -1.02
C LEU A 38 18.58 -9.86 -1.86
N PRO A 39 19.37 -8.88 -1.39
CA PRO A 39 20.61 -8.51 -2.06
C PRO A 39 21.56 -9.71 -2.11
N THR A 40 22.33 -9.79 -3.18
CA THR A 40 23.36 -10.81 -3.38
C THR A 40 24.60 -10.51 -2.53
N LYS A 41 25.45 -11.52 -2.33
CA LYS A 41 26.73 -11.34 -1.61
C LYS A 41 27.63 -10.30 -2.28
N GLN A 42 27.61 -10.22 -3.62
CA GLN A 42 28.42 -9.28 -4.38
C GLN A 42 27.97 -7.84 -4.13
N GLU A 43 26.66 -7.57 -4.24
CA GLU A 43 26.09 -6.24 -3.98
C GLU A 43 26.38 -5.77 -2.54
N ILE A 44 26.25 -6.68 -1.56
CA ILE A 44 26.58 -6.38 -0.15
C ILE A 44 28.07 -6.03 0.01
N GLU A 45 28.97 -6.75 -0.66
CA GLU A 45 30.40 -6.48 -0.59
C GLU A 45 30.79 -5.17 -1.28
N GLU A 46 30.18 -4.86 -2.42
CA GLU A 46 30.36 -3.59 -3.14
C GLU A 46 29.91 -2.40 -2.30
N GLU A 47 28.70 -2.45 -1.73
CA GLU A 47 28.22 -1.42 -0.80
C GLU A 47 29.16 -1.25 0.39
N LYS A 48 29.61 -2.36 0.99
CA LYS A 48 30.54 -2.34 2.12
C LYS A 48 31.90 -1.72 1.76
N LYS A 49 32.39 -1.87 0.53
CA LYS A 49 33.62 -1.22 0.05
C LYS A 49 33.39 0.27 -0.17
N ALA A 50 32.31 0.64 -0.87
CA ALA A 50 31.95 2.03 -1.11
C ALA A 50 31.77 2.83 0.21
N MET A 51 31.19 2.21 1.24
CA MET A 51 31.06 2.81 2.58
C MET A 51 32.39 3.06 3.29
N LYS A 52 33.46 2.32 2.94
CA LYS A 52 34.79 2.49 3.54
C LYS A 52 35.62 3.55 2.82
N GLU A 53 35.43 3.72 1.52
CA GLU A 53 36.17 4.68 0.69
C GLU A 53 35.60 6.11 0.77
N GLY A 54 34.34 6.26 1.18
CA GLY A 54 33.71 7.55 1.47
C GLY A 54 33.90 8.08 2.90
N LYS A 55 34.82 7.50 3.68
CA LYS A 55 35.17 7.94 5.04
C LYS A 55 36.55 8.56 5.11
#